data_AF-A0A838ILV0-F1
#
_entry.id   AF-A0A838ILV0-F1
#
_cell.length_a   1.000
_cell.length_b   1.000
_cell.length_c   1.000
_cell.angle_alpha   90.00
_cell.angle_beta   90.00
_cell.angle_gamma   90.00
#
_symmetry.space_group_name_H-M   'P 1'
#
loop_
_entity.id
_entity.type
_entity.pdbx_description
1 polymer ?
#
loop_
_entity_poly.entity_id
_entity_poly.type
_entity_poly.pdbx_seq_one_letter_code
_entity_poly.pdbx_strand_id
1 'polypeptide(L)'
;MSSELSATFLDHFSFLCASDEDRELLAALAERIEKFTNDHGAVSFTIGAEEVSCNAPFKGLPHAETPASYAALASHHNGITWESAGGGALGFFGLDEKGRPDDFGFFESHFIEEGGNEDFIEALEGEDLSAEDLEEAYGCGQNWIIFDPLRESALGEPALAFVSHEDCEWQPMLSADELSAAGVTLRLLAYYFNDDDSLEEINC
;
A
#
# COMPACT_ATOMS: atom_id res chain seq x y z
N MET A 1 22.21 -18.19 -12.48
CA MET A 1 22.19 -16.81 -11.99
C MET A 1 20.81 -16.37 -11.57
N SER A 2 19.71 -16.68 -12.29
CA SER A 2 18.37 -16.30 -11.81
C SER A 2 17.92 -17.05 -10.54
N SER A 3 18.34 -18.31 -10.32
CA SER A 3 17.87 -19.10 -9.16
C SER A 3 18.38 -18.62 -7.79
N GLU A 4 19.60 -18.08 -7.71
CA GLU A 4 20.13 -17.53 -6.45
C GLU A 4 19.51 -16.16 -6.14
N LEU A 5 19.21 -15.39 -7.18
CA LEU A 5 18.53 -14.09 -7.07
C LEU A 5 17.09 -14.27 -6.58
N SER A 6 16.32 -15.15 -7.22
CA SER A 6 14.94 -15.45 -6.80
C SER A 6 14.91 -16.01 -5.37
N ALA A 7 15.85 -16.89 -5.00
CA ALA A 7 15.92 -17.39 -3.62
C ALA A 7 16.21 -16.28 -2.60
N THR A 8 17.10 -15.34 -2.93
CA THR A 8 17.41 -14.19 -2.07
C THR A 8 16.20 -13.27 -1.92
N PHE A 9 15.50 -12.97 -3.01
CA PHE A 9 14.28 -12.16 -3.00
C PHE A 9 13.17 -12.82 -2.16
N LEU A 10 12.92 -14.13 -2.38
CA LEU A 10 11.92 -14.90 -1.65
C LEU A 10 12.20 -14.93 -0.14
N ASP A 11 13.45 -15.17 0.26
CA ASP A 11 13.84 -15.18 1.67
C ASP A 11 13.61 -13.80 2.30
N HIS A 12 14.09 -12.75 1.62
CA HIS A 12 14.01 -11.37 2.09
C HIS A 12 12.57 -10.86 2.25
N PHE A 13 11.69 -11.13 1.28
CA PHE A 13 10.31 -10.63 1.28
C PHE A 13 9.28 -11.61 1.85
N SER A 14 9.71 -12.73 2.43
CA SER A 14 8.81 -13.71 3.05
C SER A 14 7.90 -13.15 4.15
N PHE A 15 8.26 -12.01 4.75
CA PHE A 15 7.44 -11.30 5.73
C PHE A 15 6.13 -10.75 5.14
N LEU A 16 6.03 -10.64 3.81
CA LEU A 16 4.80 -10.24 3.14
C LEU A 16 3.73 -11.35 3.11
N CYS A 17 4.11 -12.60 3.40
CA CYS A 17 3.24 -13.75 3.22
C CYS A 17 2.63 -14.24 4.54
N ALA A 18 1.30 -14.29 4.61
CA ALA A 18 0.54 -14.91 5.71
C ALA A 18 -0.07 -16.26 5.32
N SER A 19 -0.25 -16.52 4.03
CA SER A 19 -0.93 -17.70 3.46
C SER A 19 -0.08 -18.40 2.39
N ASP A 20 -0.56 -19.55 1.90
CA ASP A 20 0.07 -20.23 0.76
C ASP A 20 -0.14 -19.46 -0.54
N GLU A 21 -1.29 -18.80 -0.71
CA GLU A 21 -1.58 -17.91 -1.84
C GLU A 21 -0.56 -16.76 -1.92
N ASP A 22 -0.25 -16.13 -0.78
CA ASP A 22 0.76 -15.08 -0.73
C ASP A 22 2.15 -15.59 -1.17
N ARG A 23 2.48 -16.84 -0.82
CA ARG A 23 3.75 -17.45 -1.23
C ARG A 23 3.80 -17.70 -2.73
N GLU A 24 2.67 -18.05 -3.34
CA GLU A 24 2.54 -18.22 -4.78
C GLU A 24 2.71 -16.88 -5.51
N LEU A 25 2.07 -15.81 -5.03
CA LEU A 25 2.24 -14.46 -5.56
C LEU A 25 3.69 -13.98 -5.46
N LEU A 26 4.32 -14.16 -4.29
CA LEU A 26 5.71 -13.76 -4.10
C LEU A 26 6.67 -14.58 -4.97
N ALA A 27 6.39 -15.87 -5.17
CA ALA A 27 7.17 -16.72 -6.08
C ALA A 27 7.05 -16.26 -7.54
N ALA A 28 5.85 -15.90 -8.00
CA ALA A 28 5.64 -15.35 -9.33
C ALA A 28 6.42 -14.04 -9.54
N LEU A 29 6.43 -13.14 -8.55
CA LEU A 29 7.27 -11.93 -8.58
C LEU A 29 8.76 -12.29 -8.67
N ALA A 30 9.22 -13.25 -7.86
CA ALA A 30 10.63 -13.65 -7.78
C ALA A 30 11.19 -14.19 -9.10
N GLU A 31 10.34 -14.78 -9.96
CA GLU A 31 10.74 -15.27 -11.29
C GLU A 31 11.07 -14.14 -12.28
N ARG A 32 10.57 -12.93 -12.01
CA ARG A 32 10.71 -11.75 -12.88
C ARG A 32 11.81 -10.78 -12.45
N ILE A 33 12.40 -11.00 -11.28
CA ILE A 33 13.46 -10.13 -10.73
C ILE A 33 14.71 -10.21 -11.60
N GLU A 34 15.18 -9.06 -12.05
CA GLU A 34 16.41 -8.95 -12.86
C GLU A 34 17.62 -8.48 -12.04
N LYS A 35 17.37 -7.67 -10.99
CA LYS A 35 18.39 -7.16 -10.06
C LYS A 35 17.82 -7.08 -8.66
N PHE A 36 18.71 -7.25 -7.69
CA PHE A 36 18.41 -7.06 -6.28
C PHE A 36 19.66 -6.49 -5.60
N THR A 37 19.49 -5.40 -4.87
CA THR A 37 20.54 -4.76 -4.10
C THR A 37 20.07 -4.56 -2.66
N ASN A 38 21.00 -4.66 -1.72
CA ASN A 38 20.76 -4.36 -0.33
C ASN A 38 21.94 -3.53 0.17
N ASP A 39 21.64 -2.29 0.55
CA ASP A 39 22.60 -1.37 1.13
C ASP A 39 22.09 -0.90 2.50
N HIS A 40 22.75 -1.39 3.56
CA HIS A 40 22.43 -1.02 4.94
C HIS A 40 20.95 -1.16 5.34
N GLY A 41 20.24 -2.14 4.77
CA GLY A 41 18.83 -2.42 5.08
C GLY A 41 17.83 -1.68 4.18
N ALA A 42 18.28 -0.72 3.36
CA ALA A 42 17.53 -0.30 2.19
C ALA A 42 17.74 -1.33 1.08
N VAL A 43 16.66 -1.70 0.40
CA VAL A 43 16.67 -2.68 -0.68
C VAL A 43 16.15 -2.02 -1.95
N SER A 44 16.73 -2.35 -3.09
CA SER A 44 16.09 -2.07 -4.38
C SER A 44 16.12 -3.30 -5.27
N PHE A 45 15.08 -3.46 -6.08
CA PHE A 45 15.02 -4.52 -7.07
C PHE A 45 14.35 -4.03 -8.35
N THR A 46 14.63 -4.71 -9.46
CA THR A 46 14.07 -4.32 -10.76
C THR A 46 13.29 -5.46 -11.39
N ILE A 47 12.14 -5.12 -11.97
CA ILE A 47 11.34 -6.00 -12.83
C ILE A 47 11.13 -5.26 -14.15
N GLY A 48 11.74 -5.76 -15.24
CA GLY A 48 11.74 -5.06 -16.52
C GLY A 48 12.38 -3.67 -16.43
N ALA A 49 11.63 -2.63 -16.80
CA ALA A 49 12.11 -1.25 -16.80
C ALA A 49 12.00 -0.55 -15.44
N GLU A 50 11.26 -1.12 -14.50
CA GLU A 50 10.87 -0.45 -13.26
C GLU A 50 11.79 -0.84 -12.11
N GLU A 51 12.08 0.13 -11.24
CA GLU A 51 12.82 -0.06 -10.00
C GLU A 51 11.89 0.12 -8.80
N VAL A 52 11.81 -0.90 -7.97
CA VAL A 52 11.13 -0.84 -6.68
C VAL A 52 12.16 -0.48 -5.61
N SER A 53 11.88 0.59 -4.88
CA SER A 53 12.68 1.10 -3.77
C SER A 53 12.05 0.72 -2.44
N CYS A 54 12.82 0.07 -1.58
CA CYS A 54 12.42 -0.32 -0.24
C CYS A 54 13.31 0.39 0.77
N ASN A 55 12.75 1.32 1.52
CA ASN A 55 13.50 2.10 2.50
C ASN A 55 13.98 1.24 3.67
N ALA A 56 15.00 1.73 4.37
CA ALA A 56 15.46 1.08 5.59
C ALA A 56 14.32 0.97 6.63
N PRO A 57 14.32 -0.07 7.49
CA PRO A 57 13.28 -0.26 8.48
C PRO A 57 13.08 0.94 9.42
N PHE A 58 11.83 1.24 9.77
CA PHE A 58 11.50 2.25 10.76
C PHE A 58 12.04 1.86 12.14
N LYS A 59 12.67 2.82 12.83
CA LYS A 59 13.28 2.61 14.16
C LYS A 59 12.64 3.45 15.26
N GLY A 60 11.67 4.30 14.91
CA GLY A 60 10.92 5.10 15.87
C GLY A 60 9.83 4.31 16.58
N LEU A 61 8.98 5.03 17.31
CA LEU A 61 7.77 4.49 17.90
C LEU A 61 6.59 4.87 17.00
N PRO A 62 5.77 3.90 16.55
CA PRO A 62 4.53 4.21 15.83
C PRO A 62 3.60 5.08 16.67
N HIS A 63 2.81 5.92 16.02
CA HIS A 63 1.76 6.68 16.67
C HIS A 63 0.66 5.72 17.17
N ALA A 64 -0.07 6.10 18.21
CA ALA A 64 -1.09 5.25 18.83
C ALA A 64 -2.27 4.92 17.89
N GLU A 65 -2.51 5.79 16.91
CA GLU A 65 -3.58 5.67 15.90
C GLU A 65 -3.11 4.93 14.64
N THR A 66 -1.81 4.67 14.51
CA THR A 66 -1.28 3.95 13.35
C THR A 66 -1.73 2.48 13.40
N PRO A 67 -2.29 1.95 12.30
CA PRO A 67 -2.67 0.54 12.25
C PRO A 67 -1.49 -0.38 12.56
N ALA A 68 -1.72 -1.39 13.40
CA ALA A 68 -0.65 -2.23 13.90
C ALA A 68 0.06 -3.01 12.79
N SER A 69 -0.69 -3.47 11.78
CA SER A 69 -0.16 -4.17 10.62
C SER A 69 0.68 -3.24 9.72
N TYR A 70 0.28 -1.98 9.59
CA TYR A 70 1.01 -0.94 8.85
C TYR A 70 2.35 -0.62 9.56
N ALA A 71 2.33 -0.47 10.88
CA ALA A 71 3.54 -0.31 11.68
C ALA A 71 4.45 -1.54 11.64
N ALA A 72 3.87 -2.75 11.63
CA ALA A 72 4.64 -3.98 11.48
C ALA A 72 5.36 -4.03 10.13
N LEU A 73 4.69 -3.65 9.04
CA LEU A 73 5.31 -3.53 7.73
C LEU A 73 6.45 -2.50 7.70
N ALA A 74 6.24 -1.31 8.27
CA ALA A 74 7.26 -0.27 8.39
C ALA A 74 8.52 -0.74 9.13
N SER A 75 8.36 -1.67 10.08
CA SER A 75 9.47 -2.28 10.83
C SER A 75 10.33 -3.26 10.02
N HIS A 76 9.87 -3.66 8.83
CA HIS A 76 10.65 -4.39 7.83
C HIS A 76 11.23 -3.44 6.79
N HIS A 77 10.41 -2.58 6.19
CA HIS A 77 10.83 -1.53 5.27
C HIS A 77 9.94 -0.31 5.46
N ASN A 78 10.52 0.86 5.71
CA ASN A 78 9.75 2.10 5.90
C ASN A 78 9.38 2.76 4.58
N GLY A 79 8.71 2.00 3.73
CA GLY A 79 8.37 2.36 2.36
C GLY A 79 8.78 1.25 1.40
N ILE A 80 7.86 0.86 0.52
CA ILE A 80 8.03 -0.07 -0.60
C ILE A 80 7.29 0.57 -1.77
N THR A 81 8.03 1.27 -2.62
CA THR A 81 7.45 2.14 -3.65
C THR A 81 8.12 1.98 -5.01
N TRP A 82 7.38 2.30 -6.06
CA TRP A 82 7.87 2.41 -7.43
C TRP A 82 7.11 3.54 -8.13
N GLU A 83 7.65 4.03 -9.24
CA GLU A 83 6.91 4.94 -10.11
C GLU A 83 6.48 4.17 -11.36
N SER A 84 5.27 4.45 -11.87
CA SER A 84 4.87 3.96 -13.17
C SER A 84 5.21 4.97 -14.25
N ALA A 85 5.33 4.51 -15.50
CA ALA A 85 5.48 5.38 -16.66
C ALA A 85 4.30 6.39 -16.84
N GLY A 86 3.16 6.15 -16.18
CA GLY A 86 2.00 7.04 -16.17
C GLY A 86 2.13 8.24 -15.22
N GLY A 87 3.12 8.23 -14.32
CA GLY A 87 3.34 9.23 -13.30
C GLY A 87 2.66 8.91 -11.98
N GLY A 88 3.21 9.47 -10.90
CA GLY A 88 2.79 9.18 -9.52
C GLY A 88 3.53 7.99 -8.92
N ALA A 89 3.73 8.02 -7.61
CA ALA A 89 4.30 6.90 -6.89
C ALA A 89 3.21 5.88 -6.53
N LEU A 90 3.58 4.62 -6.56
CA LEU A 90 2.74 3.50 -6.17
C LEU A 90 3.34 2.82 -4.94
N GLY A 91 2.46 2.24 -4.13
CA GLY A 91 2.81 1.37 -3.04
C GLY A 91 2.76 2.04 -1.67
N PHE A 92 3.51 1.46 -0.74
CA PHE A 92 3.49 1.78 0.67
C PHE A 92 4.55 2.86 0.97
N PHE A 93 4.18 4.00 1.55
CA PHE A 93 5.14 5.09 1.82
C PHE A 93 5.85 4.96 3.17
N GLY A 94 5.31 4.19 4.11
CA GLY A 94 5.90 3.99 5.42
C GLY A 94 5.38 4.98 6.45
N LEU A 95 6.18 5.24 7.48
CA LEU A 95 5.86 6.12 8.59
C LEU A 95 6.79 7.34 8.63
N ASP A 96 6.21 8.48 9.00
CA ASP A 96 6.91 9.74 9.23
C ASP A 96 7.71 9.73 10.56
N GLU A 97 8.41 10.83 10.85
CA GLU A 97 9.18 10.97 12.10
C GLU A 97 8.32 10.92 13.38
N LYS A 98 7.01 11.17 13.27
CA LYS A 98 6.04 11.08 14.37
C LYS A 98 5.41 9.69 14.47
N GLY A 99 5.78 8.77 13.57
CA GLY A 99 5.28 7.41 13.51
C GLY A 99 3.88 7.30 12.93
N ARG A 100 3.39 8.30 12.19
CA ARG A 100 2.12 8.27 11.44
C ARG A 100 2.34 7.80 10.00
N PRO A 101 1.32 7.27 9.31
CA PRO A 101 1.40 7.01 7.87
C PRO A 101 1.96 8.24 7.15
N ASP A 102 2.99 8.02 6.32
CA ASP A 102 3.54 9.05 5.44
C ASP A 102 2.70 9.09 4.16
N ASP A 103 2.49 10.27 3.59
CA ASP A 103 1.77 10.45 2.34
C ASP A 103 2.73 10.90 1.22
N PHE A 104 2.31 10.71 -0.03
CA PHE A 104 3.05 11.27 -1.17
C PHE A 104 2.69 12.75 -1.41
N GLY A 105 1.70 13.26 -0.68
CA GLY A 105 1.25 14.65 -0.72
C GLY A 105 0.40 15.01 -1.93
N PHE A 106 -0.21 14.04 -2.61
CA PHE A 106 -1.05 14.30 -3.79
C PHE A 106 -2.55 14.19 -3.52
N PHE A 107 -2.96 13.47 -2.47
CA PHE A 107 -4.35 13.48 -2.06
C PHE A 107 -4.71 14.81 -1.38
N GLU A 108 -5.83 15.40 -1.79
CA GLU A 108 -6.41 16.58 -1.16
C GLU A 108 -7.91 16.33 -0.94
N SER A 109 -8.44 16.79 0.19
CA SER A 109 -9.84 16.57 0.58
C SER A 109 -10.87 17.04 -0.46
N HIS A 110 -10.52 18.05 -1.27
CA HIS A 110 -11.40 18.55 -2.33
C HIS A 110 -11.77 17.48 -3.36
N PHE A 111 -10.95 16.44 -3.58
CA PHE A 111 -11.32 15.35 -4.47
C PHE A 111 -12.58 14.63 -3.95
N ILE A 112 -12.64 14.34 -2.65
CA ILE A 112 -13.81 13.69 -2.05
C ILE A 112 -15.06 14.57 -2.16
N GLU A 113 -14.91 15.89 -1.99
CA GLU A 113 -15.99 16.86 -2.11
C GLU A 113 -16.47 17.07 -3.55
N GLU A 114 -15.59 16.88 -4.54
CA GLU A 114 -15.93 16.97 -5.97
C GLU A 114 -16.65 15.70 -6.48
N GLY A 115 -16.42 14.56 -5.83
CA GLY A 115 -17.11 13.30 -6.11
C GLY A 115 -18.57 13.29 -5.64
N GLY A 116 -19.35 12.32 -6.13
CA GLY A 116 -20.74 12.09 -5.71
C GLY A 116 -20.86 11.40 -4.34
N ASN A 117 -20.14 11.89 -3.35
CA ASN A 117 -19.92 11.23 -2.05
C ASN A 117 -20.77 11.82 -0.91
N GLU A 118 -21.93 12.42 -1.19
CA GLU A 118 -22.68 13.16 -0.17
C GLU A 118 -23.04 12.29 1.05
N ASP A 119 -23.47 11.05 0.82
CA ASP A 119 -23.81 10.11 1.90
C ASP A 119 -22.59 9.75 2.77
N PHE A 120 -21.40 9.65 2.18
CA PHE A 120 -20.16 9.37 2.90
C PHE A 120 -19.70 10.58 3.72
N ILE A 121 -19.77 11.78 3.14
CA ILE A 121 -19.44 13.04 3.84
C ILE A 121 -20.39 13.24 5.02
N GLU A 122 -21.70 13.05 4.85
CA GLU A 122 -22.67 13.12 5.95
C GLU A 122 -22.37 12.10 7.05
N ALA A 123 -21.85 10.91 6.69
CA ALA A 123 -21.46 9.89 7.66
C ALA A 123 -20.19 10.28 8.44
N LEU A 124 -19.19 10.90 7.79
CA LEU A 124 -18.00 11.46 8.47
C LEU A 124 -18.40 12.53 9.49
N GLU A 125 -19.26 13.48 9.09
CA GLU A 125 -19.75 14.54 9.98
C GLU A 125 -20.49 13.96 11.21
N GLY A 126 -21.18 12.83 11.03
CA GLY A 126 -21.83 12.08 12.10
C GLY A 126 -20.89 11.58 13.19
N GLU A 127 -19.61 11.36 12.84
CA GLU A 127 -18.52 10.92 13.73
C GLU A 127 -17.58 12.08 14.15
N ASP A 128 -17.96 13.34 13.91
CA ASP A 128 -17.13 14.54 14.16
C ASP A 128 -15.82 14.54 13.35
N LEU A 129 -15.86 13.95 12.15
CA LEU A 129 -14.77 13.92 11.18
C LEU A 129 -15.13 14.74 9.93
N SER A 130 -14.10 15.08 9.15
CA SER A 130 -14.20 15.75 7.86
C SER A 130 -13.33 15.06 6.81
N ALA A 131 -13.48 15.45 5.55
CA ALA A 131 -12.61 14.96 4.47
C ALA A 131 -11.13 15.36 4.68
N GLU A 132 -10.83 16.38 5.47
CA GLU A 132 -9.45 16.77 5.84
C GLU A 132 -8.81 15.79 6.83
N ASP A 133 -9.61 14.97 7.53
CA ASP A 133 -9.12 13.97 8.49
C ASP A 133 -8.79 12.63 7.83
N LEU A 134 -9.01 12.51 6.51
CA LEU A 134 -8.70 11.30 5.74
C LEU A 134 -7.20 11.19 5.50
N GLU A 135 -6.61 10.07 5.87
CA GLU A 135 -5.18 9.78 5.71
C GLU A 135 -4.97 8.79 4.54
N GLU A 136 -4.10 9.14 3.59
CA GLU A 136 -3.65 8.25 2.52
C GLU A 136 -2.88 7.06 3.11
N ALA A 137 -3.22 5.85 2.71
CA ALA A 137 -2.56 4.62 3.14
C ALA A 137 -1.50 4.15 2.12
N TYR A 138 -1.82 4.23 0.83
CA TYR A 138 -0.94 3.83 -0.28
C TYR A 138 -1.16 4.73 -1.50
N GLY A 139 -0.07 4.93 -2.23
CA GLY A 139 -0.12 5.53 -3.55
C GLY A 139 -0.56 4.51 -4.59
N CYS A 140 -1.39 4.95 -5.54
CA CYS A 140 -1.84 4.16 -6.68
C CYS A 140 -1.73 5.01 -7.96
N GLY A 141 -0.54 5.60 -8.17
CA GLY A 141 -0.24 6.41 -9.34
C GLY A 141 -0.92 7.77 -9.23
N GLN A 142 -1.95 8.00 -10.05
CA GLN A 142 -2.81 9.18 -9.93
C GLN A 142 -4.00 8.95 -8.99
N ASN A 143 -4.23 7.73 -8.55
CA ASN A 143 -5.31 7.34 -7.66
C ASN A 143 -4.79 7.10 -6.24
N TRP A 144 -5.71 6.93 -5.29
CA TRP A 144 -5.37 6.83 -3.87
C TRP A 144 -6.05 5.65 -3.20
N ILE A 145 -5.34 5.04 -2.26
CA ILE A 145 -5.91 4.11 -1.31
C ILE A 145 -5.83 4.79 0.05
N ILE A 146 -6.97 4.94 0.70
CA ILE A 146 -7.17 5.77 1.89
C ILE A 146 -7.65 4.89 3.03
N PHE A 147 -7.26 5.21 4.27
CA PHE A 147 -7.88 4.60 5.43
C PHE A 147 -9.33 5.07 5.56
N ASP A 148 -10.26 4.12 5.61
CA ASP A 148 -11.68 4.37 5.85
C ASP A 148 -11.93 4.45 7.36
N PRO A 149 -12.18 5.66 7.92
CA PRO A 149 -12.36 5.82 9.36
C PRO A 149 -13.74 5.34 9.83
N LEU A 150 -14.68 5.08 8.92
CA LEU A 150 -16.05 4.66 9.23
C LEU A 150 -16.21 3.13 9.25
N ARG A 151 -15.16 2.39 8.89
CA ARG A 151 -15.20 0.95 8.68
C ARG A 151 -13.97 0.29 9.26
N GLU A 152 -14.18 -0.89 9.85
CA GLU A 152 -13.09 -1.72 10.38
C GLU A 152 -12.90 -2.96 9.51
N SER A 153 -11.64 -3.33 9.29
CA SER A 153 -11.23 -4.59 8.68
C SER A 153 -11.42 -5.75 9.66
N ALA A 154 -11.25 -6.98 9.18
CA ALA A 154 -11.27 -8.19 10.02
C ALA A 154 -10.14 -8.22 11.08
N LEU A 155 -9.13 -7.37 10.92
CA LEU A 155 -8.05 -7.20 11.89
C LEU A 155 -8.38 -6.18 13.00
N GLY A 156 -9.54 -5.51 12.92
CA GLY A 156 -9.90 -4.41 13.83
C GLY A 156 -9.07 -3.14 13.61
N GLU A 157 -8.56 -2.97 12.39
CA GLU A 157 -7.86 -1.76 11.92
C GLU A 157 -8.80 -1.00 10.98
N PRO A 158 -8.60 0.31 10.74
CA PRO A 158 -9.32 1.04 9.69
C PRO A 158 -9.28 0.25 8.38
N ALA A 159 -10.45 0.06 7.76
CA ALA A 159 -10.52 -0.59 6.46
C ALA A 159 -9.92 0.32 5.38
N LEU A 160 -9.86 -0.17 4.15
CA LEU A 160 -9.35 0.62 3.03
C LEU A 160 -10.50 1.03 2.09
N ALA A 161 -10.30 2.16 1.43
CA ALA A 161 -11.10 2.61 0.30
C ALA A 161 -10.18 3.05 -0.83
N PHE A 162 -10.65 2.86 -2.06
CA PHE A 162 -10.04 3.34 -3.28
C PHE A 162 -10.76 4.60 -3.74
N VAL A 163 -9.98 5.58 -4.22
CA VAL A 163 -10.50 6.80 -4.83
C VAL A 163 -9.75 7.00 -6.14
N SER A 164 -10.48 6.98 -7.25
CA SER A 164 -9.95 7.30 -8.56
C SER A 164 -9.89 8.80 -8.77
N HIS A 165 -8.81 9.31 -9.35
CA HIS A 165 -8.74 10.72 -9.78
C HIS A 165 -9.71 11.04 -10.92
N GLU A 166 -10.25 10.04 -11.64
CA GLU A 166 -11.18 10.30 -12.76
C GLU A 166 -12.58 10.68 -12.30
N ASP A 167 -13.13 9.99 -11.30
CA ASP A 167 -14.50 10.17 -10.81
C ASP A 167 -14.57 10.69 -9.37
N CYS A 168 -13.47 10.60 -8.63
CA CYS A 168 -13.34 10.97 -7.23
C CYS A 168 -14.37 10.28 -6.31
N GLU A 169 -14.90 9.13 -6.71
CA GLU A 169 -15.87 8.38 -5.92
C GLU A 169 -15.19 7.54 -4.83
N TRP A 170 -15.77 7.53 -3.63
CA TRP A 170 -15.33 6.71 -2.51
C TRP A 170 -15.77 5.27 -2.70
N GLN A 171 -14.81 4.36 -2.91
CA GLN A 171 -15.08 2.95 -3.16
C GLN A 171 -14.47 2.07 -2.06
N PRO A 172 -15.28 1.48 -1.16
CA PRO A 172 -14.75 0.56 -0.14
C PRO A 172 -14.03 -0.63 -0.77
N MET A 173 -12.80 -0.91 -0.33
CA MET A 173 -12.02 -2.08 -0.78
C MET A 173 -12.34 -3.29 0.09
N LEU A 174 -13.38 -4.03 -0.26
CA LEU A 174 -13.82 -5.21 0.50
C LEU A 174 -12.84 -6.38 0.33
N SER A 175 -12.19 -6.48 -0.83
CA SER A 175 -11.14 -7.48 -1.10
C SER A 175 -9.95 -7.40 -0.14
N ALA A 176 -9.73 -6.23 0.47
CA ALA A 176 -8.64 -5.98 1.41
C ALA A 176 -9.00 -6.19 2.89
N ASP A 177 -10.27 -6.43 3.22
CA ASP A 177 -10.72 -6.45 4.63
C ASP A 177 -10.11 -7.58 5.47
N GLU A 178 -9.65 -8.66 4.85
CA GLU A 178 -9.01 -9.77 5.56
C GLU A 178 -7.48 -9.68 5.56
N LEU A 179 -6.92 -8.63 4.94
CA LEU A 179 -5.49 -8.51 4.70
C LEU A 179 -4.82 -7.60 5.72
N SER A 180 -3.58 -7.97 6.06
CA SER A 180 -2.66 -7.05 6.72
C SER A 180 -2.06 -6.07 5.69
N ALA A 181 -1.45 -4.98 6.16
CA ALA A 181 -0.71 -4.06 5.28
C ALA A 181 0.35 -4.78 4.40
N ALA A 182 1.01 -5.81 4.95
CA ALA A 182 1.91 -6.69 4.19
C ALA A 182 1.18 -7.42 3.04
N GLY A 183 -0.01 -7.96 3.31
CA GLY A 183 -0.83 -8.65 2.31
C GLY A 183 -1.33 -7.71 1.21
N VAL A 184 -1.76 -6.49 1.58
CA VAL A 184 -2.15 -5.45 0.62
C VAL A 184 -0.95 -5.05 -0.26
N THR A 185 0.20 -4.78 0.35
CA THR A 185 1.43 -4.42 -0.38
C THR A 185 1.85 -5.49 -1.39
N LEU A 186 1.76 -6.78 -1.01
CA LEU A 186 2.06 -7.88 -1.92
C LEU A 186 1.12 -7.91 -3.12
N ARG A 187 -0.17 -7.66 -2.90
CA ARG A 187 -1.17 -7.63 -3.98
C ARG A 187 -1.03 -6.41 -4.86
N LEU A 188 -0.62 -5.24 -4.34
CA LEU A 188 -0.26 -4.09 -5.17
C LEU A 188 0.95 -4.39 -6.07
N LEU A 189 1.98 -5.07 -5.53
CA LEU A 189 3.11 -5.53 -6.33
C LEU A 189 2.65 -6.56 -7.39
N ALA A 190 1.80 -7.52 -7.02
CA ALA A 190 1.30 -8.53 -7.94
C ALA A 190 0.40 -7.94 -9.03
N TYR A 191 -0.49 -7.02 -8.68
CA TYR A 191 -1.32 -6.26 -9.60
C TYR A 191 -0.45 -5.60 -10.68
N TYR A 192 0.53 -4.81 -10.26
CA TYR A 192 1.35 -4.05 -11.18
C TYR A 192 2.33 -4.92 -11.99
N PHE A 193 2.94 -5.93 -11.38
CA PHE A 193 4.01 -6.70 -12.04
C PHE A 193 3.54 -8.03 -12.62
N ASN A 194 2.42 -8.61 -12.20
CA ASN A 194 1.92 -9.91 -12.66
C ASN A 194 0.55 -9.85 -13.33
N ASP A 195 -0.05 -8.66 -13.48
CA ASP A 195 -1.43 -8.50 -13.97
C ASP A 195 -2.43 -9.29 -13.09
N ASP A 196 -2.25 -9.23 -11.76
CA ASP A 196 -3.09 -9.93 -10.77
C ASP A 196 -4.22 -9.04 -10.24
N ASP A 197 -5.46 -9.36 -10.58
CA ASP A 197 -6.64 -8.56 -10.24
C ASP A 197 -7.29 -8.96 -8.90
N SER A 198 -6.50 -9.45 -7.92
CA SER A 198 -7.05 -9.89 -6.62
C SER A 198 -7.60 -8.76 -5.75
N LEU A 199 -7.17 -7.51 -6.01
CA LEU A 199 -7.77 -6.30 -5.46
C LEU A 199 -8.76 -5.73 -6.49
N GLU A 200 -9.96 -6.30 -6.54
CA GLU A 200 -10.95 -6.08 -7.61
C GLU A 200 -11.36 -4.60 -7.78
N GLU A 201 -11.27 -3.81 -6.72
CA GLU A 201 -11.66 -2.39 -6.71
C GLU A 201 -10.56 -1.46 -7.25
N ILE A 202 -9.32 -1.94 -7.36
CA ILE A 202 -8.19 -1.12 -7.81
C ILE A 202 -8.14 -1.04 -9.33
N ASN A 203 -7.94 0.18 -9.82
CA ASN A 203 -7.53 0.45 -11.20
C ASN A 203 -6.37 1.46 -11.19
N CYS A 204 -5.14 0.99 -10.92
CA CYS A 204 -3.91 1.76 -11.16
C CYS A 204 -3.38 1.46 -12.57
#